data_AF-A0A7W3EJD1-F1
#
_entry.id   AF-A0A7W3EJD1-F1
#
_cell.length_a   1.000
_cell.length_b   1.000
_cell.length_c   1.000
_cell.angle_alpha   90.00
_cell.angle_beta   90.00
_cell.angle_gamma   90.00
#
_symmetry.space_group_name_H-M   'P 1'
#
loop_
_entity.id
_entity.type
_entity.pdbx_description
1 polymer ?
#
loop_
_entity_poly.entity_id
_entity_poly.type
_entity_poly.pdbx_seq_one_letter_code
_entity_poly.pdbx_strand_id
1 'polypeptide(L)'
;MSSKSDAIITESDIPPLVWPEFTDIFARINWWRACALAWSVEWNRLSLITPILASEIDALEQRLGCTIPLLLRTYHEHIGALDLAETLCSVQPAPYAAIEPLIDAYPGITDLLEDLSDSDEQRNLVDQLIAFGDYLGNGNLWCFHRVTGEVWYFDHDCPPMLTQMFSDVGQYLDLVMFKCLLTVHGEEDNEDMLREKLGDALVEKWMY
;
A
#
# COMPACT_ATOMS: atom_id res chain seq x y z
N MET A 1 -35.37 -12.37 -11.24
CA MET A 1 -34.84 -11.90 -9.95
C MET A 1 -33.89 -12.97 -9.44
N SER A 2 -32.60 -12.83 -9.73
CA SER A 2 -31.58 -13.78 -9.26
C SER A 2 -31.02 -13.20 -7.96
N SER A 3 -31.31 -13.87 -6.85
CA SER A 3 -30.67 -13.60 -5.55
C SER A 3 -29.16 -13.75 -5.74
N LYS A 4 -28.39 -12.68 -5.61
CA LYS A 4 -26.96 -12.82 -5.33
C LYS A 4 -26.89 -13.47 -3.96
N SER A 5 -26.28 -14.64 -3.89
CA SER A 5 -25.91 -15.26 -2.63
C SER A 5 -24.85 -14.38 -1.99
N ASP A 6 -25.24 -13.60 -0.99
CA ASP A 6 -24.28 -12.96 -0.09
C ASP A 6 -23.51 -14.10 0.58
N ALA A 7 -22.25 -14.29 0.21
CA ALA A 7 -21.40 -15.25 0.87
C ALA A 7 -21.16 -14.72 2.29
N ILE A 8 -21.83 -15.33 3.27
CA ILE A 8 -21.60 -15.06 4.68
C ILE A 8 -20.23 -15.66 5.00
N ILE A 9 -19.22 -14.81 5.16
CA ILE A 9 -17.91 -15.18 5.69
C ILE A 9 -18.13 -15.55 7.16
N THR A 10 -17.74 -16.76 7.53
CA THR A 10 -17.78 -17.28 8.91
C THR A 10 -16.42 -17.09 9.59
N GLU A 11 -16.33 -17.20 10.92
CA GLU A 11 -15.04 -17.10 11.64
C GLU A 11 -13.96 -18.05 11.08
N SER A 12 -14.36 -19.22 10.54
CA SER A 12 -13.43 -20.17 9.90
C SER A 12 -12.85 -19.71 8.56
N ASP A 13 -13.38 -18.63 7.98
CA ASP A 13 -12.93 -18.05 6.73
C ASP A 13 -11.94 -16.88 6.95
N ILE A 14 -11.75 -16.44 8.20
CA ILE A 14 -10.78 -15.41 8.56
C ILE A 14 -9.38 -16.04 8.59
N PRO A 15 -8.39 -15.49 7.86
CA PRO A 15 -7.02 -15.97 7.93
C PRO A 15 -6.48 -15.92 9.37
N PRO A 16 -5.67 -16.91 9.78
CA PRO A 16 -5.06 -16.89 11.11
C PRO A 16 -4.13 -15.68 11.27
N LEU A 17 -4.10 -15.09 12.47
CA LEU A 17 -3.21 -13.98 12.83
C LEU A 17 -1.78 -14.49 13.05
N VAL A 18 -1.12 -14.90 11.97
CA VAL A 18 0.29 -15.32 11.96
C VAL A 18 0.94 -14.82 10.67
N TRP A 19 2.23 -14.50 10.74
CA TRP A 19 2.97 -14.11 9.56
C TRP A 19 3.06 -15.29 8.58
N PRO A 20 2.54 -15.16 7.35
CA PRO A 20 2.56 -16.25 6.39
C PRO A 20 3.96 -16.42 5.78
N GLU A 21 4.29 -17.66 5.45
CA GLU A 21 5.37 -17.99 4.51
C GLU A 21 4.73 -18.42 3.18
N PHE A 22 5.03 -17.71 2.10
CA PHE A 22 4.42 -17.98 0.80
C PHE A 22 5.28 -18.94 -0.01
N THR A 23 4.66 -20.00 -0.53
CA THR A 23 5.31 -20.95 -1.44
C THR A 23 5.46 -20.38 -2.85
N ASP A 24 4.56 -19.49 -3.25
CA ASP A 24 4.53 -18.83 -4.55
C ASP A 24 3.68 -17.55 -4.50
N ILE A 25 3.67 -16.82 -5.62
CA ILE A 25 2.89 -15.58 -5.78
C ILE A 25 1.38 -15.80 -5.63
N PHE A 26 0.83 -16.92 -6.08
CA PHE A 26 -0.61 -17.18 -6.00
C PHE A 26 -1.05 -17.43 -4.56
N ALA A 27 -0.25 -18.14 -3.76
CA ALA A 27 -0.48 -18.29 -2.33
C ALA A 27 -0.52 -16.94 -1.62
N ARG A 28 0.40 -16.03 -1.98
CA ARG A 28 0.45 -14.65 -1.46
C ARG A 28 -0.79 -13.84 -1.85
N ILE A 29 -1.16 -13.83 -3.12
CA ILE A 29 -2.36 -13.14 -3.62
C ILE A 29 -3.65 -13.68 -2.97
N ASN A 30 -3.75 -15.01 -2.79
CA ASN A 30 -4.91 -15.61 -2.13
C ASN A 30 -5.01 -15.20 -0.66
N TRP A 31 -3.89 -15.14 0.05
CA TRP A 31 -3.86 -14.65 1.42
C TRP A 31 -4.24 -13.17 1.50
N TRP A 32 -3.68 -12.29 0.65
CA TRP A 32 -4.10 -10.89 0.55
C TRP A 32 -5.59 -10.75 0.29
N ARG A 33 -6.14 -11.51 -0.67
CA ARG A 33 -7.56 -11.50 -1.00
C ARG A 33 -8.42 -11.90 0.22
N ALA A 34 -8.01 -12.91 0.97
CA ALA A 34 -8.73 -13.35 2.16
C ALA A 34 -8.69 -12.28 3.27
N CYS A 35 -7.55 -11.63 3.48
CA CYS A 35 -7.42 -10.52 4.45
C CYS A 35 -8.32 -9.33 4.06
N ALA A 36 -8.28 -8.91 2.80
CA ALA A 36 -9.11 -7.81 2.30
C ALA A 36 -10.62 -8.12 2.38
N LEU A 37 -11.02 -9.37 2.17
CA LEU A 37 -12.40 -9.82 2.35
C LEU A 37 -12.81 -9.77 3.83
N ALA A 38 -11.98 -10.27 4.74
CA ALA A 38 -12.24 -10.23 6.17
C ALA A 38 -12.37 -8.79 6.70
N TRP A 39 -11.45 -7.91 6.28
CA TRP A 39 -11.52 -6.46 6.56
C TRP A 39 -12.83 -5.83 6.07
N SER A 40 -13.24 -6.15 4.84
CA SER A 40 -14.49 -5.64 4.28
C SER A 40 -15.72 -6.03 5.11
N VAL A 41 -15.72 -7.24 5.69
CA VAL A 41 -16.82 -7.73 6.55
C VAL A 41 -16.84 -6.99 7.89
N GLU A 42 -15.68 -6.82 8.53
CA GLU A 42 -15.55 -6.08 9.80
C GLU A 42 -16.19 -4.68 9.71
N TRP A 43 -15.94 -3.98 8.61
CA TRP A 43 -16.48 -2.64 8.38
C TRP A 43 -17.85 -2.60 7.68
N ASN A 44 -18.53 -3.74 7.54
CA ASN A 44 -19.82 -3.90 6.86
C ASN A 44 -19.87 -3.27 5.45
N ARG A 45 -18.76 -3.41 4.71
CA ARG A 45 -18.63 -2.90 3.34
C ARG A 45 -19.01 -3.99 2.35
N LEU A 46 -20.07 -3.75 1.57
CA LEU A 46 -20.58 -4.72 0.60
C LEU A 46 -19.68 -4.75 -0.65
N SER A 47 -18.87 -5.81 -0.78
CA SER A 47 -18.08 -6.18 -1.97
C SER A 47 -17.04 -5.15 -2.44
N LEU A 48 -15.89 -5.09 -1.75
CA LEU A 48 -14.76 -4.23 -2.14
C LEU A 48 -13.70 -4.88 -3.05
N ILE A 49 -13.75 -6.18 -3.28
CA ILE A 49 -12.84 -6.81 -4.24
C ILE A 49 -13.30 -6.43 -5.64
N THR A 50 -12.61 -5.45 -6.22
CA THR A 50 -12.89 -4.90 -7.54
C THR A 50 -11.62 -4.99 -8.37
N PRO A 51 -11.35 -6.16 -8.97
CA PRO A 51 -10.20 -6.33 -9.84
C PRO A 51 -10.20 -5.30 -10.98
N ILE A 52 -9.03 -4.73 -11.24
CA ILE A 52 -8.81 -3.72 -12.27
C ILE A 52 -8.45 -4.41 -13.59
N LEU A 53 -8.95 -3.89 -14.71
CA LEU A 53 -8.63 -4.47 -16.01
C LEU A 53 -7.18 -4.18 -16.38
N ALA A 54 -6.51 -5.16 -17.00
CA ALA A 54 -5.13 -5.00 -17.46
C ALA A 54 -4.95 -3.74 -18.34
N SER A 55 -5.92 -3.41 -19.19
CA SER A 55 -5.89 -2.22 -20.04
C SER A 55 -5.90 -0.89 -19.26
N GLU A 56 -6.48 -0.87 -18.06
CA GLU A 56 -6.48 0.32 -17.21
C GLU A 56 -5.13 0.50 -16.53
N ILE A 57 -4.48 -0.61 -16.15
CA ILE A 57 -3.11 -0.61 -15.63
C ILE A 57 -2.12 -0.24 -16.74
N ASP A 58 -2.29 -0.75 -17.95
CA ASP A 58 -1.46 -0.36 -19.11
C ASP A 58 -1.58 1.15 -19.37
N ALA A 59 -2.79 1.72 -19.25
CA ALA A 59 -3.01 3.17 -19.37
C ALA A 59 -2.33 3.97 -18.24
N LEU A 60 -2.32 3.44 -17.01
CA LEU A 60 -1.54 4.00 -15.89
C LEU A 60 -0.04 4.00 -16.22
N GLU A 61 0.51 2.85 -16.60
CA GLU A 61 1.93 2.70 -16.92
C GLU A 61 2.36 3.62 -18.07
N GLN A 62 1.51 3.78 -19.08
CA GLN A 62 1.72 4.74 -20.16
C GLN A 62 1.75 6.20 -19.64
N ARG A 63 0.84 6.56 -18.72
CA ARG A 63 0.80 7.89 -18.11
C ARG A 63 2.03 8.17 -17.23
N LEU A 64 2.48 7.16 -16.48
CA LEU A 64 3.66 7.25 -15.62
C LEU A 64 4.97 7.26 -16.44
N GLY A 65 4.96 6.71 -17.66
CA GLY A 65 6.16 6.50 -18.46
C GLY A 65 7.05 5.35 -17.97
N CYS A 66 6.52 4.48 -17.11
CA CYS A 66 7.19 3.29 -16.60
C CYS A 66 6.18 2.22 -16.18
N THR A 67 6.62 0.97 -16.07
CA THR A 67 5.82 -0.10 -15.50
C THR A 67 5.70 0.04 -13.99
N ILE A 68 4.56 -0.33 -13.42
CA ILE A 68 4.44 -0.46 -11.96
C ILE A 68 5.06 -1.80 -11.51
N PRO A 69 5.46 -1.95 -10.23
CA PRO A 69 5.99 -3.22 -9.74
C PRO A 69 5.03 -4.38 -9.98
N LEU A 70 5.56 -5.54 -10.41
CA LEU A 70 4.75 -6.71 -10.80
C LEU A 70 3.73 -7.10 -9.72
N LEU A 71 4.13 -7.09 -8.45
CA LEU A 71 3.23 -7.45 -7.35
C LEU A 71 2.10 -6.42 -7.14
N LEU A 72 2.35 -5.13 -7.40
CA LEU A 72 1.30 -4.10 -7.35
C LEU A 72 0.33 -4.28 -8.52
N ARG A 73 0.85 -4.58 -9.72
CA ARG A 73 0.01 -4.93 -10.87
C ARG A 73 -0.88 -6.13 -10.57
N THR A 74 -0.29 -7.24 -10.13
CA THR A 74 -1.04 -8.46 -9.80
C THR A 74 -2.04 -8.20 -8.68
N TYR A 75 -1.71 -7.37 -7.69
CA TYR A 75 -2.65 -6.96 -6.65
C TYR A 75 -3.89 -6.28 -7.26
N HIS A 76 -3.73 -5.28 -8.12
CA HIS A 76 -4.86 -4.60 -8.75
C HIS A 76 -5.65 -5.53 -9.68
N GLU A 77 -4.99 -6.38 -10.46
CA GLU A 77 -5.64 -7.33 -11.39
C GLU A 77 -6.48 -8.42 -10.68
N HIS A 78 -6.25 -8.68 -9.40
CA HIS A 78 -6.92 -9.76 -8.66
C HIS A 78 -7.77 -9.29 -7.47
N ILE A 79 -7.44 -8.14 -6.89
CA ILE A 79 -8.01 -7.64 -5.62
C ILE A 79 -8.56 -6.23 -5.83
N GLY A 80 -7.69 -5.27 -6.16
CA GLY A 80 -8.06 -3.89 -6.48
C GLY A 80 -8.77 -3.10 -5.37
N ALA A 81 -8.81 -3.61 -4.13
CA ALA A 81 -9.32 -2.86 -2.99
C ALA A 81 -8.35 -1.73 -2.62
N LEU A 82 -8.88 -0.53 -2.37
CA LEU A 82 -8.05 0.64 -2.06
C LEU A 82 -8.13 1.03 -0.58
N ASP A 83 -9.27 0.85 0.06
CA ASP A 83 -9.53 1.25 1.45
C ASP A 83 -9.34 0.03 2.38
N LEU A 84 -8.09 -0.14 2.84
CA LEU A 84 -7.63 -1.18 3.76
C LEU A 84 -7.26 -0.54 5.11
N ALA A 85 -6.41 -1.20 5.91
CA ALA A 85 -5.79 -0.57 7.09
C ALA A 85 -4.92 0.65 6.73
N GLU A 86 -4.55 0.79 5.45
CA GLU A 86 -4.04 2.00 4.82
C GLU A 86 -4.73 2.20 3.47
N THR A 87 -4.67 3.42 2.92
CA THR A 87 -5.32 3.73 1.65
C THR A 87 -4.32 3.55 0.50
N LEU A 88 -4.66 2.73 -0.48
CA LEU A 88 -3.92 2.67 -1.75
C LEU A 88 -4.46 3.70 -2.73
N CYS A 89 -3.58 4.27 -3.54
CA CYS A 89 -3.97 5.17 -4.61
C CYS A 89 -4.61 4.39 -5.78
N SER A 90 -5.51 5.07 -6.48
CA SER A 90 -6.25 4.55 -7.64
C SER A 90 -5.38 4.42 -8.89
N VAL A 91 -5.57 3.33 -9.63
CA VAL A 91 -5.01 3.16 -10.98
C VAL A 91 -5.59 4.20 -11.96
N GLN A 92 -6.89 4.47 -11.83
CA GLN A 92 -7.58 5.48 -12.62
C GLN A 92 -7.25 6.89 -12.09
N PRO A 93 -7.21 7.91 -12.96
CA PRO A 93 -7.07 9.30 -12.54
C PRO A 93 -8.15 9.70 -11.53
N ALA A 94 -7.71 10.22 -10.38
CA ALA A 94 -8.55 10.69 -9.30
C ALA A 94 -7.83 11.85 -8.60
N PRO A 95 -8.49 12.99 -8.34
CA PRO A 95 -7.85 14.12 -7.67
C PRO A 95 -7.31 13.70 -6.29
N TYR A 96 -6.01 13.92 -6.07
CA TYR A 96 -5.31 13.63 -4.80
C TYR A 96 -5.35 12.16 -4.35
N ALA A 97 -5.71 11.24 -5.24
CA ALA A 97 -5.88 9.83 -4.90
C ALA A 97 -5.43 8.91 -6.03
N ALA A 98 -4.71 9.40 -7.03
CA ALA A 98 -4.21 8.60 -8.14
C ALA A 98 -2.78 8.12 -7.88
N ILE A 99 -2.42 6.95 -8.43
CA ILE A 99 -1.01 6.58 -8.56
C ILE A 99 -0.36 7.56 -9.52
N GLU A 100 0.62 8.31 -9.05
CA GLU A 100 1.28 9.39 -9.78
C GLU A 100 2.67 9.73 -9.20
N PRO A 101 3.53 10.45 -9.94
CA PRO A 101 4.84 10.89 -9.44
C PRO A 101 4.71 11.63 -8.09
N LEU A 102 5.66 11.42 -7.18
CA LEU A 102 5.63 12.05 -5.84
C LEU A 102 5.54 13.58 -5.93
N ILE A 103 6.27 14.19 -6.88
CA ILE A 103 6.23 15.64 -7.13
C ILE A 103 4.83 16.16 -7.53
N ASP A 104 4.02 15.32 -8.17
CA ASP A 104 2.65 15.67 -8.57
C ASP A 104 1.66 15.40 -7.43
N ALA A 105 1.86 14.30 -6.68
CA ALA A 105 1.05 13.93 -5.52
C ALA A 105 1.23 14.92 -4.34
N TYR A 106 2.44 15.46 -4.16
CA TYR A 106 2.76 16.45 -3.13
C TYR A 106 3.58 17.61 -3.73
N PRO A 107 2.94 18.60 -4.39
CA PRO A 107 3.66 19.70 -5.05
C PRO A 107 4.54 20.56 -4.12
N GLY A 108 4.17 20.64 -2.84
CA GLY A 108 4.93 21.37 -1.81
C GLY A 108 6.30 20.78 -1.51
N ILE A 109 6.63 19.59 -2.02
CA ILE A 109 7.96 18.98 -1.83
C ILE A 109 9.07 19.82 -2.45
N THR A 110 8.76 20.63 -3.47
CA THR A 110 9.77 21.53 -4.08
C THR A 110 10.30 22.51 -3.05
N ASP A 111 9.41 23.12 -2.26
CA ASP A 111 9.80 24.09 -1.22
C ASP A 111 10.60 23.38 -0.10
N LEU A 112 10.20 22.15 0.28
CA LEU A 112 10.93 21.36 1.28
C LEU A 112 12.36 21.03 0.83
N LEU A 113 12.57 20.78 -0.47
CA LEU A 113 13.88 20.44 -1.02
C LEU A 113 14.83 21.64 -1.10
N GLU A 114 14.31 22.87 -1.25
CA GLU A 114 15.13 24.08 -1.34
C GLU A 114 15.90 24.38 -0.03
N ASP A 115 15.36 23.96 1.11
CA ASP A 115 15.94 24.18 2.43
C ASP A 115 16.99 23.12 2.85
N LEU A 116 17.22 22.09 2.02
CA LEU A 116 18.12 20.97 2.34
C LEU A 116 19.55 21.17 1.80
N SER A 117 20.55 20.76 2.58
CA SER A 117 21.97 20.83 2.20
C SER A 117 22.35 19.88 1.06
N ASP A 118 21.62 18.76 0.92
CA ASP A 118 21.85 17.72 -0.10
C ASP A 118 20.71 17.70 -1.14
N SER A 119 20.22 18.90 -1.50
CA SER A 119 19.03 19.10 -2.33
C SER A 119 19.06 18.31 -3.65
N ASP A 120 20.22 18.20 -4.31
CA ASP A 120 20.34 17.53 -5.62
C ASP A 120 20.14 16.01 -5.53
N GLU A 121 20.72 15.35 -4.52
CA GLU A 121 20.57 13.90 -4.34
C GLU A 121 19.14 13.55 -3.93
N GLN A 122 18.57 14.32 -3.00
CA GLN A 122 17.17 14.15 -2.61
C GLN A 122 16.21 14.42 -3.77
N ARG A 123 16.45 15.48 -4.54
CA ARG A 123 15.64 15.80 -5.72
C ARG A 123 15.70 14.70 -6.76
N ASN A 124 16.89 14.15 -7.03
CA ASN A 124 17.04 13.01 -7.92
C ASN A 124 16.23 11.80 -7.42
N LEU A 125 16.24 11.53 -6.11
CA LEU A 125 15.44 10.45 -5.53
C LEU A 125 13.94 10.73 -5.68
N VAL A 126 13.46 11.92 -5.34
CA VAL A 126 12.05 12.34 -5.52
C VAL A 126 11.58 12.14 -6.96
N ASP A 127 12.41 12.53 -7.94
CA ASP A 127 12.11 12.36 -9.37
C ASP A 127 12.00 10.87 -9.80
N GLN A 128 12.49 9.94 -8.97
CA GLN A 128 12.35 8.50 -9.18
C GLN A 128 11.15 7.86 -8.46
N LEU A 129 10.50 8.58 -7.55
CA LEU A 129 9.45 8.04 -6.68
C LEU A 129 8.05 8.27 -7.26
N ILE A 130 7.21 7.23 -7.17
CA ILE A 130 5.81 7.25 -7.60
C ILE A 130 4.95 6.90 -6.38
N ALA A 131 4.09 7.83 -5.98
CA ALA A 131 3.15 7.64 -4.90
C ALA A 131 2.10 6.59 -5.30
N PHE A 132 1.86 5.64 -4.41
CA PHE A 132 0.89 4.56 -4.62
C PHE A 132 0.07 4.22 -3.36
N GLY A 133 0.39 4.82 -2.22
CA GLY A 133 -0.41 4.74 -1.02
C GLY A 133 -0.40 6.07 -0.26
N ASP A 134 -1.49 6.31 0.44
CA ASP A 134 -1.72 7.46 1.29
C ASP A 134 -1.76 6.99 2.75
N TYR A 135 -0.98 7.66 3.60
CA TYR A 135 -0.93 7.37 5.02
C TYR A 135 -1.96 8.22 5.78
N LEU A 136 -3.12 7.61 6.05
CA LEU A 136 -4.17 8.16 6.92
C LEU A 136 -4.68 9.56 6.54
N GLY A 137 -4.48 10.00 5.30
CA GLY A 137 -4.86 11.32 4.79
C GLY A 137 -4.08 12.47 5.43
N ASN A 138 -2.95 12.20 6.09
CA ASN A 138 -2.19 13.24 6.80
C ASN A 138 -1.17 13.95 5.90
N GLY A 139 -0.97 13.51 4.65
CA GLY A 139 -0.01 14.06 3.70
C GLY A 139 1.28 13.24 3.55
N ASN A 140 1.51 12.25 4.41
CA ASN A 140 2.57 11.26 4.23
C ASN A 140 2.17 10.23 3.18
N LEU A 141 3.15 9.80 2.37
CA LEU A 141 2.90 9.00 1.18
C LEU A 141 3.80 7.77 1.15
N TRP A 142 3.24 6.67 0.65
CA TRP A 142 3.98 5.49 0.25
C TRP A 142 4.34 5.58 -1.22
N CYS A 143 5.63 5.46 -1.51
CA CYS A 143 6.16 5.56 -2.85
C CYS A 143 6.92 4.29 -3.23
N PHE A 144 6.84 3.89 -4.50
CA PHE A 144 7.80 2.93 -5.06
C PHE A 144 8.80 3.66 -5.93
N HIS A 145 10.05 3.19 -5.93
CA HIS A 145 11.07 3.68 -6.83
C HIS A 145 10.88 3.06 -8.21
N ARG A 146 10.75 3.87 -9.26
CA ARG A 146 10.34 3.43 -10.59
C ARG A 146 11.28 2.44 -11.29
N VAL A 147 12.55 2.42 -10.90
CA VAL A 147 13.58 1.51 -11.43
C VAL A 147 13.76 0.26 -10.55
N THR A 148 14.00 0.43 -9.25
CA THR A 148 14.34 -0.68 -8.34
C THR A 148 13.11 -1.39 -7.78
N GLY A 149 11.95 -0.71 -7.72
CA GLY A 149 10.73 -1.22 -7.10
C GLY A 149 10.73 -1.17 -5.56
N GLU A 150 11.79 -0.61 -4.96
CA GLU A 150 11.89 -0.41 -3.51
C GLU A 150 10.79 0.53 -3.01
N VAL A 151 10.32 0.32 -1.78
CA VAL A 151 9.27 1.13 -1.17
C VAL A 151 9.87 2.11 -0.19
N TRP A 152 9.50 3.36 -0.38
CA TRP A 152 9.92 4.50 0.39
C TRP A 152 8.72 5.13 1.08
N TYR A 153 8.93 5.56 2.31
CA TYR A 153 7.99 6.39 3.05
C TYR A 153 8.43 7.85 2.93
N PHE A 154 7.52 8.68 2.43
CA PHE A 154 7.64 10.12 2.40
C PHE A 154 6.93 10.71 3.62
N ASP A 155 7.72 11.34 4.47
CA ASP A 155 7.31 12.02 5.70
C ASP A 155 7.56 13.51 5.56
N HIS A 156 6.49 14.28 5.38
CA HIS A 156 6.60 15.72 5.18
C HIS A 156 6.81 16.51 6.48
N ASP A 157 6.60 15.87 7.64
CA ASP A 157 6.64 16.50 8.96
C ASP A 157 8.01 16.33 9.64
N CYS A 158 8.61 15.14 9.52
CA CYS A 158 9.78 14.76 10.31
C CYS A 158 10.96 14.24 9.45
N PRO A 159 12.19 14.77 9.67
CA PRO A 159 13.38 14.21 9.03
C PRO A 159 13.74 12.82 9.60
N PRO A 160 14.32 11.92 8.78
CA PRO A 160 14.53 12.07 7.35
C PRO A 160 13.21 11.98 6.58
N MET A 161 13.04 12.90 5.61
CA MET A 161 11.83 13.05 4.80
C MET A 161 11.55 11.83 3.93
N LEU A 162 12.60 11.15 3.46
CA LEU A 162 12.50 9.93 2.68
C LEU A 162 13.24 8.81 3.40
N THR A 163 12.51 7.75 3.73
CA THR A 163 13.07 6.55 4.36
C THR A 163 12.71 5.32 3.53
N GLN A 164 13.70 4.54 3.12
CA GLN A 164 13.43 3.24 2.49
C GLN A 164 12.92 2.30 3.57
N MET A 165 11.69 1.81 3.42
CA MET A 165 11.04 0.95 4.41
C MET A 165 11.05 -0.51 3.98
N PHE A 166 10.89 -0.78 2.68
CA PHE A 166 10.82 -2.15 2.15
C PHE A 166 11.59 -2.30 0.84
N SER A 167 12.02 -3.52 0.55
CA SER A 167 12.70 -3.81 -0.72
C SER A 167 11.75 -3.95 -1.91
N ASP A 168 10.46 -4.19 -1.67
CA ASP A 168 9.44 -4.33 -2.71
C ASP A 168 8.02 -4.06 -2.18
N VAL A 169 7.10 -3.73 -3.10
CA VAL A 169 5.68 -3.46 -2.80
C VAL A 169 4.96 -4.65 -2.18
N GLY A 170 5.43 -5.88 -2.41
CA GLY A 170 4.84 -7.04 -1.77
C GLY A 170 5.00 -7.00 -0.25
N GLN A 171 6.17 -6.64 0.26
CA GLN A 171 6.40 -6.56 1.71
C GLN A 171 5.49 -5.50 2.35
N TYR A 172 5.32 -4.36 1.67
CA TYR A 172 4.35 -3.35 2.06
C TYR A 172 2.91 -3.90 2.07
N LEU A 173 2.48 -4.58 1.00
CA LEU A 173 1.12 -5.15 0.94
C LEU A 173 0.92 -6.27 1.98
N ASP A 174 1.93 -7.10 2.26
CA ASP A 174 1.85 -8.09 3.33
C ASP A 174 1.55 -7.44 4.66
N LEU A 175 2.24 -6.33 4.94
CA LEU A 175 2.10 -5.58 6.17
C LEU A 175 0.73 -4.90 6.29
N VAL A 176 0.25 -4.25 5.23
CA VAL A 176 -1.10 -3.66 5.20
C VAL A 176 -2.16 -4.73 5.44
N MET A 177 -2.04 -5.90 4.80
CA MET A 177 -2.96 -7.03 4.99
C MET A 177 -2.88 -7.60 6.40
N PHE A 178 -1.69 -7.64 7.00
CA PHE A 178 -1.52 -8.07 8.38
C PHE A 178 -2.15 -7.07 9.36
N LYS A 179 -2.03 -5.75 9.14
CA LYS A 179 -2.76 -4.74 9.93
C LYS A 179 -4.27 -4.88 9.81
N CYS A 180 -4.79 -5.18 8.62
CA CYS A 180 -6.19 -5.52 8.47
C CYS A 180 -6.59 -6.71 9.36
N LEU A 181 -5.76 -7.75 9.41
CA LEU A 181 -6.01 -8.91 10.27
C LEU A 181 -5.93 -8.56 11.76
N LEU A 182 -4.98 -7.74 12.20
CA LEU A 182 -4.90 -7.31 13.60
C LEU A 182 -6.26 -6.76 14.08
N THR A 183 -6.84 -5.81 13.35
CA THR A 183 -8.17 -5.28 13.66
C THR A 183 -9.27 -6.35 13.60
N VAL A 184 -9.30 -7.16 12.54
CA VAL A 184 -10.32 -8.23 12.39
C VAL A 184 -10.29 -9.23 13.56
N HIS A 185 -9.11 -9.46 14.14
CA HIS A 185 -8.93 -10.32 15.31
C HIS A 185 -9.06 -9.56 16.66
N GLY A 186 -9.33 -8.25 16.65
CA GLY A 186 -9.43 -7.42 17.85
C GLY A 186 -8.09 -7.11 18.53
N GLU A 187 -6.99 -7.18 17.79
CA GLU A 187 -5.60 -7.01 18.21
C GLU A 187 -4.95 -5.77 17.57
N GLU A 188 -5.74 -4.74 17.24
CA GLU A 188 -5.28 -3.52 16.55
C GLU A 188 -4.16 -2.76 17.27
N ASP A 189 -4.11 -2.83 18.61
CA ASP A 189 -3.07 -2.20 19.43
C ASP A 189 -1.83 -3.09 19.64
N ASN A 190 -1.79 -4.29 19.04
CA ASN A 190 -0.70 -5.26 19.23
C ASN A 190 0.51 -4.94 18.32
N GLU A 191 1.25 -3.90 18.68
CA GLU A 191 2.49 -3.51 18.00
C GLU A 191 3.61 -4.54 18.12
N ASP A 192 3.61 -5.37 19.16
CA ASP A 192 4.69 -6.34 19.43
C ASP A 192 4.88 -7.30 18.25
N MET A 193 3.78 -7.74 17.62
CA MET A 193 3.84 -8.60 16.43
C MET A 193 4.44 -7.89 15.21
N LEU A 194 4.24 -6.59 15.09
CA LEU A 194 4.84 -5.76 14.03
C LEU A 194 6.33 -5.55 14.30
N ARG A 195 6.69 -5.24 15.55
CA ARG A 195 8.08 -5.03 16.00
C ARG A 195 8.92 -6.30 15.88
N GLU A 196 8.35 -7.47 16.20
CA GLU A 196 9.03 -8.76 16.00
C GLU A 196 9.37 -9.00 14.51
N LYS A 197 8.49 -8.58 13.60
CA LYS A 197 8.66 -8.80 12.15
C LYS A 197 9.55 -7.76 11.48
N LEU A 198 9.36 -6.49 11.79
CA LEU A 198 9.99 -5.36 11.11
C LEU A 198 11.19 -4.80 11.88
N GLY A 199 11.25 -5.04 13.18
CA GLY A 199 12.19 -4.37 14.08
C GLY A 199 11.71 -2.99 14.52
N ASP A 200 12.24 -2.54 15.66
CA ASP A 200 11.77 -1.33 16.32
C ASP A 200 11.91 -0.06 15.49
N ALA A 201 13.02 0.09 14.76
CA ALA A 201 13.30 1.32 14.01
C ALA A 201 12.27 1.58 12.89
N LEU A 202 11.80 0.52 12.22
CA LEU A 202 10.80 0.66 11.16
C LEU A 202 9.41 0.95 11.74
N VAL A 203 9.03 0.27 12.84
CA VAL A 203 7.75 0.55 13.50
C VAL A 203 7.73 1.97 14.06
N GLU A 204 8.84 2.41 14.67
CA GLU A 204 8.95 3.77 15.19
C GLU A 204 8.73 4.81 14.08
N LYS A 205 9.47 4.71 12.96
CA LYS A 205 9.35 5.68 11.85
C LYS A 205 7.97 5.67 11.18
N TRP A 206 7.27 4.55 11.21
CA TRP A 206 5.98 4.42 10.56
C TRP A 206 4.82 4.90 11.44
N MET A 207 4.87 4.64 12.74
CA MET A 207 3.76 4.86 13.66
C MET A 207 3.87 6.14 14.50
N TYR A 208 5.06 6.75 14.57
CA TYR A 208 5.37 7.86 15.47
C TYR A 208 6.19 8.96 14.77
#